data_AF-A0A5K7YB48-F1
#
_entry.id   AF-A0A5K7YB48-F1
#
_cell.length_a   1.000
_cell.length_b   1.000
_cell.length_c   1.000
_cell.angle_alpha   90.00
_cell.angle_beta   90.00
_cell.angle_gamma   90.00
#
_symmetry.space_group_name_H-M   'P 1'
#
loop_
_entity.id
_entity.type
_entity.pdbx_description
1 polymer ?
#
loop_
_entity_poly.entity_id
_entity_poly.type
_entity_poly.pdbx_seq_one_letter_code
_entity_poly.pdbx_strand_id
1 'polypeptide(L)' 'MALETGVPVLPVTVTGGRKILPKESLRILPGDMKLIIHKPIPVNEYTYETRDKLVERVRKAIEKDMEQE' A
#
# COMPACT_ATOMS: atom_id res chain seq x y z
N MET A 1 -9.28 11.84 -6.91
CA MET A 1 -9.82 11.37 -5.61
C MET A 1 -9.07 11.93 -4.41
N ALA A 2 -7.85 11.49 -4.04
CA ALA A 2 -7.18 12.03 -2.84
C ALA A 2 -6.74 13.50 -3.00
N LEU A 3 -6.11 13.84 -4.14
CA LEU A 3 -5.74 15.23 -4.46
C LEU A 3 -6.95 16.17 -4.60
N GLU A 4 -8.07 15.65 -5.11
CA GLU A 4 -9.32 16.42 -5.27
C GLU A 4 -9.99 16.76 -3.94
N THR A 5 -9.88 15.84 -2.97
CA THR A 5 -10.56 15.95 -1.68
C THR A 5 -9.67 16.54 -0.59
N GLY A 6 -8.35 16.62 -0.82
CA GLY A 6 -7.38 17.07 0.19
C GLY A 6 -7.20 16.09 1.36
N VAL A 7 -7.76 14.89 1.26
CA VAL A 7 -7.70 13.89 2.34
C VAL A 7 -6.34 13.17 2.31
N PRO A 8 -5.65 13.01 3.45
CA PRO A 8 -4.37 12.31 3.52
C PRO A 8 -4.52 10.84 3.12
N VAL A 9 -3.49 10.30 2.46
CA VAL A 9 -3.44 8.88 2.09
C VAL A 9 -2.84 8.07 3.24
N LEU A 10 -3.48 6.98 3.66
CA LEU A 10 -2.95 6.04 4.65
C LEU A 10 -2.39 4.80 3.95
N PRO A 11 -1.05 4.66 3.82
CA PRO A 11 -0.47 3.45 3.24
C PRO A 11 -0.64 2.26 4.18
N VAL A 12 -0.88 1.08 3.60
CA VAL A 12 -1.02 -0.17 4.33
C VAL A 12 -0.29 -1.27 3.57
N THR A 13 0.59 -1.99 4.24
CA THR A 13 1.26 -3.18 3.68
C THR A 13 0.57 -4.43 4.20
N VAL A 14 0.26 -5.36 3.29
CA VAL A 14 -0.30 -6.68 3.61
C VAL A 14 0.70 -7.75 3.14
N THR A 15 1.20 -8.59 4.04
CA THR A 15 2.10 -9.71 3.68
C THR A 15 1.48 -11.05 4.06
N GLY A 16 1.94 -12.14 3.43
CA GLY A 16 1.44 -13.50 3.66
C GLY A 16 0.22 -13.90 2.81
N GLY A 17 -0.53 -12.95 2.26
CA GLY A 17 -1.74 -13.23 1.48
C GLY A 17 -1.51 -14.13 0.25
N ARG A 18 -0.38 -14.00 -0.44
CA ARG A 18 -0.05 -14.83 -1.61
C ARG A 18 0.23 -16.30 -1.26
N LYS A 19 0.67 -16.58 -0.03
CA LYS A 19 0.86 -17.95 0.49
C LYS A 19 -0.49 -18.59 0.84
N ILE A 20 -1.40 -17.79 1.40
CA ILE A 20 -2.75 -18.22 1.80
C ILE A 20 -3.64 -18.43 0.57
N LEU A 21 -3.65 -17.49 -0.38
CA LEU A 21 -4.40 -17.57 -1.63
C LEU A 21 -3.49 -17.18 -2.80
N PRO A 22 -2.80 -18.16 -3.41
CA PRO A 22 -2.00 -17.92 -4.60
C PRO A 22 -2.86 -17.34 -5.73
N LYS A 23 -2.24 -16.47 -6.55
CA LYS A 23 -2.91 -15.92 -7.73
C LYS A 23 -3.39 -17.08 -8.63
N GLU A 24 -4.58 -16.94 -9.20
CA GLU A 24 -5.22 -17.95 -10.07
C GLU A 24 -5.57 -19.27 -9.37
N SER A 25 -5.49 -19.33 -8.03
CA SER A 25 -5.98 -20.45 -7.23
C SER A 25 -7.33 -20.11 -6.57
N LEU A 26 -8.19 -21.12 -6.44
CA LEU A 26 -9.36 -21.10 -5.54
C LEU A 26 -9.14 -21.91 -4.26
N ARG A 27 -7.99 -22.58 -4.14
CA ARG A 27 -7.61 -23.35 -2.96
C ARG A 27 -6.95 -22.41 -1.94
N ILE A 28 -7.60 -22.26 -0.79
CA ILE A 28 -7.11 -21.50 0.36
C ILE A 28 -6.23 -22.42 1.22
N LEU A 29 -5.08 -21.92 1.64
CA LEU A 29 -4.12 -22.59 2.51
C LEU A 29 -4.08 -21.92 3.89
N PRO A 30 -3.96 -22.68 4.99
CA PRO A 30 -3.68 -22.10 6.29
C PRO A 30 -2.34 -21.34 6.29
N GLY A 31 -2.29 -20.20 6.96
CA GLY A 31 -1.09 -19.39 7.10
C GLY A 31 -1.38 -18.07 7.79
N ASP A 32 -0.31 -17.39 8.23
CA ASP A 32 -0.42 -16.10 8.89
C ASP A 32 -0.40 -14.96 7.87
N MET A 33 -1.19 -13.92 8.17
CA MET A 33 -1.19 -12.67 7.43
C MET A 33 -0.77 -11.54 8.35
N LYS A 34 0.06 -10.63 7.86
CA LYS A 34 0.51 -9.45 8.61
C LYS A 34 0.02 -8.18 7.92
N LEU A 35 -0.54 -7.29 8.73
CA LEU A 35 -0.99 -5.96 8.33
C LEU A 35 -0.10 -4.91 8.98
N ILE A 36 0.46 -4.01 8.18
CA ILE A 36 1.32 -2.92 8.66
C ILE A 36 0.68 -1.61 8.24
N ILE A 37 0.25 -0.84 9.23
CA ILE A 37 -0.38 0.46 9.03
C ILE A 37 0.70 1.54 9.16
N HIS A 38 0.85 2.35 8.11
CA HIS A 38 1.89 3.38 8.04
C HIS A 38 1.41 4.74 8.56
N LYS A 39 2.31 5.71 8.58
CA LYS A 39 1.94 7.11 8.85
C LYS A 39 1.15 7.67 7.65
N PRO A 40 0.06 8.44 7.91
CA PRO A 40 -0.63 9.17 6.86
C PRO A 40 0.32 10.09 6.08
N ILE A 41 0.14 10.14 4.77
CA ILE A 41 0.88 11.02 3.86
C ILE A 41 -0.06 12.18 3.48
N PRO A 42 0.27 13.42 3.87
CA PRO A 42 -0.52 14.58 3.48
C PRO A 42 -0.44 14.80 1.97
N VAL A 43 -1.55 15.22 1.38
CA VAL A 43 -1.67 15.46 -0.07
C VAL A 43 -1.59 16.94 -0.44
N ASN A 44 -1.66 17.83 0.56
CA ASN A 44 -1.73 19.28 0.40
C ASN A 44 -0.46 19.87 -0.26
N GLU A 45 0.66 19.15 -0.17
CA GLU A 45 1.94 19.53 -0.79
C GLU A 45 2.05 19.10 -2.25
N TYR A 46 1.03 18.43 -2.80
CA TYR A 46 1.03 17.86 -4.13
C TYR A 46 -0.04 18.49 -5.02
N THR A 47 0.28 18.60 -6.29
CA THR A 47 -0.59 19.08 -7.37
C THR A 47 -0.85 17.94 -8.35
N TYR A 48 -1.77 18.14 -9.30
CA TYR A 48 -1.99 17.17 -10.37
C TYR A 48 -0.73 16.88 -11.19
N GLU A 49 0.09 17.91 -11.46
CA GLU A 49 1.37 17.78 -12.17
C GLU A 49 2.41 17.00 -11.38
N THR A 50 2.33 17.00 -10.05
CA THR A 50 3.27 16.31 -9.16
C THR A 50 2.69 15.04 -8.54
N ARG A 51 1.53 14.58 -9.04
CA ARG A 51 0.84 13.37 -8.58
C ARG A 51 1.76 12.14 -8.58
N ASP A 52 2.61 11.99 -9.59
CA ASP A 52 3.50 10.83 -9.69
C ASP A 52 4.49 10.76 -8.52
N LYS A 53 4.91 11.91 -7.97
CA LYS A 53 5.75 11.97 -6.77
C LYS A 53 5.01 11.50 -5.52
N LEU A 54 3.72 11.81 -5.40
CA LEU A 54 2.88 11.30 -4.30
C LEU A 54 2.74 9.78 -4.40
N VAL A 55 2.44 9.27 -5.60
CA VAL A 55 2.33 7.82 -5.85
C VAL A 55 3.64 7.11 -5.51
N GLU A 56 4.77 7.67 -5.94
CA GLU A 56 6.09 7.11 -5.65
C GLU A 56 6.40 7.11 -4.15
N ARG A 57 6.05 8.18 -3.43
CA ARG A 57 6.22 8.24 -1.97
C ARG A 57 5.37 7.19 -1.25
N VAL A 58 4.12 7.01 -1.66
CA VAL A 58 3.22 5.98 -1.12
C VAL A 58 3.78 4.59 -1.41
N ARG A 59 4.24 4.34 -2.64
CA ARG A 59 4.86 3.07 -3.04
C ARG A 59 6.07 2.74 -2.17
N LYS A 60 6.99 3.69 -1.99
CA LYS A 60 8.17 3.51 -1.12
C LYS A 60 7.81 3.22 0.34
N ALA A 61 6.75 3.84 0.86
CA ALA A 61 6.27 3.54 2.21
C ALA A 61 5.82 2.08 2.32
N ILE A 62 5.08 1.58 1.33
CA ILE A 62 4.59 0.20 1.31
C ILE A 62 5.76 -0.79 1.14
N GLU A 63 6.62 -0.56 0.15
CA GLU A 63 7.75 -1.44 -0.21
C GLU A 63 8.76 -1.61 0.93
N LYS A 64 8.96 -0.58 1.75
CA LYS A 64 9.87 -0.64 2.90
C LYS A 64 9.59 -1.82 3.83
N ASP A 65 8.30 -2.14 4.01
CA ASP A 65 7.86 -3.17 4.95
C ASP A 65 7.30 -4.40 4.22
N MET A 66 7.46 -4.50 2.90
CA MET A 66 7.22 -5.73 2.16
C MET A 66 8.38 -6.69 2.43
N GLU A 67 8.06 -7.90 2.91
CA GLU A 67 9.04 -8.98 3.01
C GLU A 67 9.52 -9.32 1.59
N GLN A 68 10.83 -9.25 1.34
CA GLN A 68 11.43 -9.85 0.16
C GLN A 68 11.43 -11.37 0.37
N GLU A 69 10.60 -12.07 -0.39
CA GLU A 69 10.68 -13.53 -0.54
C GLU A 69 11.72 -13.93 -1.57
#